data_AF-A0A662L6J5-F1
#
_entry.id   AF-A0A662L6J5-F1
#
_cell.length_a   1.000
_cell.length_b   1.000
_cell.length_c   1.000
_cell.angle_alpha   90.00
_cell.angle_beta   90.00
_cell.angle_gamma   90.00
#
_symmetry.space_group_name_H-M   'P 1'
#
loop_
_entity.id
_entity.type
_entity.pdbx_description
1 polymer ?
#
loop_
_entity_poly.entity_id
_entity_poly.type
_entity_poly.pdbx_seq_one_letter_code
_entity_poly.pdbx_strand_id
1 'polypeptide(L)'
;MKLISIDMVRRMIPKFLKNFWYNYIGKKQFTPNEKDVKNAKNLASRLKGKTNSETLNNILEWQNENIFAWEERWVLFLNFIISTILFLFLISFFKISQPIILGFAFLVVLSLIANLSMLAILGYLTYITMIFIAIFLIYPFKFTPFTLIFSIFFGWFIAIFLQLFIKYNSLKRWATEFKVSDTFLLSLPVEKILKYKLSVCRDYAKLTAALLLNLFPKNRIFFFTFVGHVATGIELNGKTYILDQKLPIVNEQTWLNSWNKDKATKLELKRNRNKFEVSYFGEIIRQEKMKLETPKQLVKVLEKAIKEGEKEVIYVLKDQAKIYDTNDEIIIESLLRYYTSLLQKEFTGNFSKIKRLNITKKGNDLMLRISLR
;
A
#
# COMPACT_ATOMS: atom_id res chain seq x y z
N MET A 1 -32.78 -30.13 -18.30
CA MET A 1 -32.20 -28.83 -17.90
C MET A 1 -31.50 -29.04 -16.56
N LYS A 2 -30.17 -29.17 -16.52
CA LYS A 2 -29.42 -29.44 -15.28
C LYS A 2 -29.41 -28.16 -14.42
N LEU A 3 -30.14 -28.18 -13.31
CA LEU A 3 -30.09 -27.12 -12.29
C LEU A 3 -28.65 -26.98 -11.80
N ILE A 4 -28.02 -25.85 -12.11
CA ILE A 4 -26.72 -25.47 -11.54
C ILE A 4 -26.94 -25.39 -10.03
N SER A 5 -26.24 -26.21 -9.26
CA SER A 5 -26.43 -26.23 -7.80
C SER A 5 -26.04 -24.87 -7.21
N ILE A 6 -26.81 -24.41 -6.23
CA ILE A 6 -26.59 -23.14 -5.53
C ILE A 6 -25.16 -23.08 -4.96
N ASP A 7 -24.59 -24.21 -4.57
CA ASP A 7 -23.20 -24.33 -4.12
C ASP A 7 -22.16 -24.06 -5.22
N MET A 8 -22.43 -24.42 -6.47
CA MET A 8 -21.55 -24.12 -7.60
C MET A 8 -21.54 -22.62 -7.89
N VAL A 9 -22.71 -21.97 -7.87
CA VAL A 9 -22.84 -20.51 -8.03
C VAL A 9 -22.16 -19.77 -6.88
N ARG A 10 -22.32 -20.26 -5.64
CA ARG A 10 -21.72 -19.67 -4.42
C ARG A 10 -20.19 -19.76 -4.42
N ARG A 11 -19.58 -20.76 -5.07
CA ARG A 11 -18.12 -20.88 -5.25
C ARG A 11 -17.59 -20.13 -6.48
N MET A 12 -18.40 -20.00 -7.54
CA MET A 12 -17.99 -19.34 -8.78
C MET A 12 -17.98 -17.81 -8.68
N ILE A 13 -18.97 -17.20 -8.02
CA ILE A 13 -19.08 -15.74 -7.91
C ILE A 13 -17.86 -15.11 -7.22
N PRO A 14 -17.36 -15.62 -6.07
CA PRO A 14 -16.15 -15.07 -5.43
C PRO A 14 -14.90 -15.24 -6.30
N LYS A 15 -14.76 -16.36 -7.03
CA LYS A 15 -13.62 -16.62 -7.90
C LYS A 15 -13.65 -15.72 -9.15
N PHE A 16 -14.83 -15.52 -9.73
CA PHE A 16 -15.02 -14.61 -10.88
C PHE A 16 -14.77 -13.15 -10.47
N LEU A 17 -15.36 -12.67 -9.37
CA LEU A 17 -15.11 -11.32 -8.87
C LEU A 17 -13.65 -11.11 -8.50
N LYS A 18 -13.01 -12.10 -7.85
CA LYS A 18 -11.58 -12.07 -7.55
C LYS A 18 -10.74 -11.97 -8.82
N ASN A 19 -11.03 -12.80 -9.83
CA ASN A 19 -10.31 -12.77 -11.11
C ASN A 19 -10.56 -11.46 -11.88
N PHE A 20 -11.78 -10.95 -11.89
CA PHE A 20 -12.14 -9.69 -12.54
C PHE A 20 -11.42 -8.52 -11.87
N TRP A 21 -11.53 -8.39 -10.55
CA TRP A 21 -10.88 -7.33 -9.79
C TRP A 21 -9.36 -7.41 -9.92
N TYR A 22 -8.79 -8.61 -9.84
CA TYR A 22 -7.34 -8.80 -9.94
C TYR A 22 -6.80 -8.52 -11.35
N ASN A 23 -7.43 -9.06 -12.39
CA ASN A 23 -6.93 -8.96 -13.76
C ASN A 23 -7.19 -7.61 -14.41
N TYR A 24 -8.30 -6.94 -14.09
CA TYR A 24 -8.66 -5.67 -14.74
C TYR A 24 -8.31 -4.45 -13.90
N ILE A 25 -8.56 -4.51 -12.59
CA ILE A 25 -8.45 -3.36 -11.70
C ILE A 25 -7.07 -3.37 -11.00
N GLY A 26 -6.64 -4.50 -10.45
CA GLY A 26 -5.39 -4.65 -9.73
C GLY A 26 -4.15 -4.34 -10.59
N LYS A 27 -3.98 -5.00 -11.74
CA LYS A 27 -2.80 -4.80 -12.60
C LYS A 27 -2.59 -3.34 -13.01
N LYS A 28 -3.66 -2.64 -13.38
CA LYS A 28 -3.59 -1.23 -13.79
C LYS A 28 -3.21 -0.29 -12.64
N GLN A 29 -3.38 -0.70 -11.38
CA GLN A 29 -3.07 0.13 -10.22
C GLN A 29 -1.58 0.38 -10.04
N PHE A 30 -0.75 -0.64 -10.23
CA PHE A 30 0.67 -0.59 -9.92
C PHE A 30 1.58 -0.68 -11.16
N THR A 31 1.02 -0.90 -12.35
CA THR A 31 1.82 -0.90 -13.60
C THR A 31 2.24 0.54 -13.96
N PRO A 32 3.54 0.86 -14.06
CA PRO A 32 3.99 2.17 -14.51
C PRO A 32 3.77 2.36 -16.02
N ASN A 33 3.58 3.59 -16.48
CA ASN A 33 3.65 3.94 -17.90
C ASN A 33 4.97 4.65 -18.25
N GLU A 34 5.21 4.96 -19.53
CA GLU A 34 6.44 5.64 -19.98
C GLU A 34 6.63 7.02 -19.32
N LYS A 35 5.55 7.76 -19.05
CA LYS A 35 5.62 9.03 -18.33
C LYS A 35 6.07 8.81 -16.88
N ASP A 36 5.56 7.76 -16.22
CA ASP A 36 5.96 7.38 -14.87
C ASP A 36 7.46 7.05 -14.80
N VAL A 37 7.97 6.26 -15.75
CA VAL A 37 9.40 5.93 -15.86
C VAL A 37 10.25 7.17 -16.13
N LYS A 38 9.83 8.03 -17.06
CA LYS A 38 10.51 9.30 -17.36
C LYS A 38 10.58 10.21 -16.13
N ASN A 39 9.48 10.32 -15.39
CA ASN A 39 9.40 11.15 -14.19
C ASN A 39 10.25 10.61 -13.03
N ALA A 40 10.48 9.30 -12.97
CA ALA A 40 11.37 8.67 -11.98
C ALA A 40 12.87 8.82 -12.29
N LYS A 41 13.25 9.19 -13.53
CA LYS A 41 14.63 9.14 -14.02
C LYS A 41 15.63 9.94 -13.16
N ASN A 42 15.29 11.18 -12.82
CA ASN A 42 16.17 12.04 -12.03
C ASN A 42 16.37 11.53 -10.60
N LEU A 43 15.32 10.94 -10.02
CA LEU A 43 15.43 10.33 -8.70
C LEU A 43 16.26 9.05 -8.79
N ALA A 44 16.01 8.20 -9.79
CA ALA A 44 16.79 7.00 -10.04
C ALA A 44 18.29 7.29 -10.13
N SER A 45 18.71 8.30 -10.91
CA SER A 45 20.12 8.67 -11.01
C SER A 45 20.74 9.10 -9.68
N ARG A 46 19.96 9.74 -8.80
CA ARG A 46 20.42 10.15 -7.45
C ARG A 46 20.53 8.98 -6.48
N LEU A 47 19.69 7.96 -6.63
CA LEU A 47 19.66 6.79 -5.74
C LEU A 47 20.64 5.70 -6.16
N LYS A 48 21.22 5.78 -7.37
CA LYS A 48 22.20 4.83 -7.86
C LYS A 48 23.44 4.81 -6.98
N GLY A 49 23.68 3.66 -6.33
CA GLY A 49 24.89 3.39 -5.56
C GLY A 49 26.03 2.86 -6.42
N LYS A 50 27.16 2.57 -5.78
CA LYS A 50 28.32 1.90 -6.40
C LYS A 50 28.05 0.41 -6.62
N THR A 51 27.21 -0.20 -5.77
CA THR A 51 26.83 -1.61 -5.86
C THR A 51 25.32 -1.78 -6.06
N ASN A 52 24.90 -2.98 -6.47
CA ASN A 52 23.48 -3.33 -6.54
C ASN A 52 22.82 -3.28 -5.16
N SER A 53 23.52 -3.78 -4.15
CA SER A 53 23.05 -3.74 -2.76
C SER A 53 22.81 -2.31 -2.29
N GLU A 54 23.80 -1.43 -2.46
CA GLU A 54 23.67 -0.02 -2.10
C GLU A 54 22.51 0.64 -2.85
N THR A 55 22.40 0.39 -4.15
CA THR A 55 21.32 0.96 -4.99
C THR A 55 19.93 0.56 -4.51
N LEU A 56 19.69 -0.74 -4.24
CA LEU A 56 18.38 -1.21 -3.79
C LEU A 56 18.04 -0.69 -2.39
N ASN A 57 19.03 -0.62 -1.50
CA ASN A 57 18.84 -0.10 -0.15
C ASN A 57 18.53 1.40 -0.16
N ASN A 58 19.24 2.18 -0.98
CA ASN A 58 18.98 3.62 -1.15
C ASN A 58 17.53 3.88 -1.60
N ILE A 59 16.94 3.02 -2.44
CA ILE A 59 15.53 3.13 -2.84
C ILE A 59 14.60 3.02 -1.63
N LEU A 60 14.74 1.97 -0.81
CA LEU A 60 13.85 1.75 0.34
C LEU A 60 14.07 2.76 1.46
N GLU A 61 15.31 3.18 1.71
CA GLU A 61 15.63 4.25 2.67
C GLU A 61 14.97 5.55 2.23
N TRP A 62 15.18 5.96 0.98
CA TRP A 62 14.60 7.18 0.45
C TRP A 62 13.06 7.14 0.51
N GLN A 63 12.43 6.02 0.15
CA GLN A 63 10.98 5.86 0.25
C GLN A 63 10.48 6.00 1.69
N ASN A 64 11.13 5.33 2.64
CA ASN A 64 10.75 5.36 4.05
C ASN A 64 10.92 6.74 4.70
N GLU A 65 11.91 7.52 4.25
CA GLU A 65 12.19 8.87 4.79
C GLU A 65 11.36 9.97 4.11
N ASN A 66 11.01 9.78 2.83
CA ASN A 66 10.43 10.85 2.02
C ASN A 66 8.97 10.62 1.65
N ILE A 67 8.40 9.44 1.91
CA ILE A 67 7.01 9.14 1.58
C ILE A 67 6.28 8.63 2.82
N PHE A 68 5.19 9.29 3.17
CA PHE A 68 4.31 8.90 4.24
C PHE A 68 3.22 7.95 3.75
N ALA A 69 2.80 7.04 4.63
CA ALA A 69 1.66 6.16 4.36
C ALA A 69 0.38 6.99 4.24
N TRP A 70 -0.39 6.74 3.19
CA TRP A 70 -1.66 7.42 2.93
C TRP A 70 -2.84 6.48 3.21
N GLU A 71 -3.00 6.11 4.48
CA GLU A 71 -3.95 5.08 4.94
C GLU A 71 -5.40 5.40 4.57
N GLU A 72 -5.76 6.70 4.58
CA GLU A 72 -7.13 7.14 4.29
C GLU A 72 -7.54 6.81 2.87
N ARG A 73 -6.59 6.83 1.93
CA ARG A 73 -6.89 6.57 0.53
C ARG A 73 -7.52 5.18 0.33
N TRP A 74 -7.09 4.19 1.10
CA TRP A 74 -7.68 2.86 1.05
C TRP A 74 -9.09 2.84 1.65
N VAL A 75 -9.24 3.39 2.86
CA VAL A 75 -10.50 3.40 3.61
C VAL A 75 -11.59 4.15 2.84
N LEU A 76 -11.25 5.33 2.30
CA LEU A 76 -12.20 6.18 1.59
C LEU A 76 -12.59 5.59 0.24
N PHE A 77 -11.64 5.00 -0.49
CA PHE A 77 -11.94 4.33 -1.74
C PHE A 77 -12.88 3.13 -1.51
N LEU A 78 -12.63 2.34 -0.45
CA LEU A 78 -13.48 1.21 -0.10
C LEU A 78 -14.88 1.67 0.36
N ASN A 79 -14.95 2.68 1.25
CA ASN A 79 -16.21 3.25 1.71
C ASN A 79 -17.02 3.84 0.56
N PHE A 80 -16.36 4.53 -0.38
CA PHE A 80 -17.00 5.03 -1.59
C PHE A 80 -17.63 3.89 -2.40
N ILE A 81 -16.87 2.83 -2.71
CA ILE A 81 -17.38 1.67 -3.45
C ILE A 81 -18.56 1.01 -2.72
N ILE A 82 -18.42 0.74 -1.42
CA ILE A 82 -19.48 0.09 -0.63
C ILE A 82 -20.73 0.96 -0.60
N SER A 83 -20.56 2.27 -0.40
CA SER A 83 -21.69 3.23 -0.38
C SER A 83 -22.38 3.28 -1.74
N THR A 84 -21.63 3.27 -2.84
CA THR A 84 -22.20 3.19 -4.19
C THR A 84 -22.96 1.88 -4.41
N ILE A 85 -22.42 0.73 -4.01
CA ILE A 85 -23.09 -0.57 -4.16
C ILE A 85 -24.38 -0.61 -3.32
N LEU A 86 -24.31 -0.21 -2.05
CA LEU A 86 -25.48 -0.15 -1.16
C LEU A 86 -26.54 0.80 -1.70
N PHE A 87 -26.13 1.95 -2.23
CA PHE A 87 -27.04 2.91 -2.84
C PHE A 87 -27.74 2.33 -4.08
N LEU A 88 -26.99 1.69 -4.99
CA LEU A 88 -27.55 1.02 -6.17
C LEU A 88 -28.52 -0.12 -5.76
N PHE A 89 -28.17 -0.86 -4.71
CA PHE A 89 -29.03 -1.90 -4.15
C PHE A 89 -30.33 -1.31 -3.57
N LEU A 90 -30.24 -0.26 -2.76
CA LEU A 90 -31.41 0.41 -2.18
C LEU A 90 -32.33 0.99 -3.26
N ILE A 91 -31.78 1.62 -4.30
CA ILE A 91 -32.54 2.13 -5.44
C ILE A 91 -33.34 1.03 -6.14
N SER A 92 -32.80 -0.19 -6.23
CA SER A 92 -33.46 -1.29 -6.93
C SER A 92 -34.82 -1.69 -6.32
N PHE A 93 -35.10 -1.30 -5.07
CA PHE A 93 -36.38 -1.58 -4.40
C PHE A 93 -37.47 -0.54 -4.68
N PHE A 94 -37.14 0.62 -5.26
CA PHE A 94 -38.13 1.68 -5.51
C PHE A 94 -38.77 1.51 -6.91
N LYS A 95 -40.10 1.33 -6.96
CA LYS A 95 -40.87 1.26 -8.23
C LYS A 95 -40.99 2.60 -8.96
N ILE A 96 -40.73 3.73 -8.28
CA ILE A 96 -40.80 5.12 -8.80
C ILE A 96 -39.43 5.54 -9.40
N SER A 97 -38.59 4.58 -9.76
CA SER A 97 -37.15 4.78 -9.88
C SER A 97 -36.66 5.52 -11.13
N GLN A 98 -37.47 5.74 -12.15
CA GLN A 98 -36.99 6.32 -13.41
C GLN A 98 -36.44 7.76 -13.30
N PRO A 99 -37.15 8.76 -12.69
CA PRO A 99 -36.62 10.12 -12.58
C PRO A 99 -35.50 10.26 -11.53
N ILE A 100 -35.53 9.45 -10.47
CA ILE A 100 -34.48 9.44 -9.43
C ILE A 100 -33.20 8.80 -9.98
N ILE A 101 -33.32 7.72 -10.76
CA ILE A 101 -32.19 7.10 -11.48
C ILE A 101 -31.61 8.07 -12.51
N LEU A 102 -32.45 8.76 -13.30
CA LEU A 102 -31.96 9.75 -14.27
C LEU A 102 -31.28 10.94 -13.59
N GLY A 103 -31.84 11.46 -12.50
CA GLY A 103 -31.23 12.54 -11.71
C GLY A 103 -29.90 12.11 -11.09
N PHE A 104 -29.83 10.89 -10.56
CA PHE A 104 -28.59 10.34 -10.02
C PHE A 104 -27.54 10.07 -11.12
N ALA A 105 -27.93 9.44 -12.23
CA ALA A 105 -27.04 9.20 -13.37
C ALA A 105 -26.52 10.53 -13.95
N PHE A 106 -27.38 11.55 -14.05
CA PHE A 106 -27.01 12.89 -14.47
C PHE A 106 -26.02 13.55 -13.50
N LEU A 107 -26.22 13.40 -12.18
CA LEU A 107 -25.28 13.89 -11.17
C LEU A 107 -23.97 13.10 -11.12
N VAL A 108 -23.98 11.80 -11.40
CA VAL A 108 -22.77 10.99 -11.58
C VAL A 108 -22.01 11.44 -12.83
N VAL A 109 -22.71 11.72 -13.94
CA VAL A 109 -22.09 12.24 -15.16
C VAL A 109 -21.55 13.67 -14.96
N LEU A 110 -22.31 14.57 -14.32
CA LEU A 110 -21.85 15.92 -13.94
C LEU A 110 -20.66 15.87 -12.99
N SER A 111 -20.70 14.96 -12.01
CA SER A 111 -19.57 14.72 -11.12
C SER A 111 -18.45 13.96 -11.81
N LEU A 112 -18.58 13.44 -13.03
CA LEU A 112 -17.42 12.93 -13.79
C LEU A 112 -16.84 13.99 -14.73
N ILE A 113 -17.64 14.97 -15.15
CA ILE A 113 -17.27 16.06 -16.07
C ILE A 113 -16.66 17.26 -15.34
N ALA A 114 -17.16 17.63 -14.16
CA ALA A 114 -16.68 18.79 -13.43
C ALA A 114 -15.41 18.48 -12.63
N ASN A 115 -14.43 19.40 -12.62
CA ASN A 115 -13.23 19.31 -11.78
C ASN A 115 -13.61 19.49 -10.30
N LEU A 116 -13.45 18.44 -9.49
CA LEU A 116 -14.59 17.69 -8.95
C LEU A 116 -14.75 17.79 -7.42
N SER A 117 -13.83 18.41 -6.70
CA SER A 117 -13.73 18.06 -5.27
C SER A 117 -14.60 18.87 -4.32
N MET A 118 -15.13 20.04 -4.69
CA MET A 118 -15.93 20.86 -3.76
C MET A 118 -17.34 21.13 -4.30
N LEU A 119 -17.49 21.44 -5.59
CA LEU A 119 -18.80 21.69 -6.18
C LEU A 119 -19.65 20.41 -6.30
N ALA A 120 -19.02 19.26 -6.57
CA ALA A 120 -19.73 17.98 -6.57
C ALA A 120 -20.11 17.53 -5.16
N ILE A 121 -19.28 17.85 -4.15
CA ILE A 121 -19.61 17.58 -2.74
C ILE A 121 -20.80 18.46 -2.29
N LEU A 122 -20.77 19.75 -2.63
CA LEU A 122 -21.85 20.69 -2.30
C LEU A 122 -23.13 20.36 -3.07
N GLY A 123 -23.01 20.00 -4.36
CA GLY A 123 -24.13 19.57 -5.21
C GLY A 123 -24.73 18.24 -4.74
N TYR A 124 -23.89 17.31 -4.27
CA TYR A 124 -24.36 16.03 -3.75
C TYR A 124 -25.00 16.17 -2.36
N LEU A 125 -24.43 17.00 -1.47
CA LEU A 125 -25.04 17.35 -0.18
C LEU A 125 -26.39 18.01 -0.41
N THR A 126 -26.47 19.06 -1.23
CA THR A 126 -27.74 19.73 -1.55
C THR A 126 -28.76 18.79 -2.17
N TYR A 127 -28.33 17.88 -3.06
CA TYR A 127 -29.20 16.87 -3.64
C TYR A 127 -29.74 15.86 -2.62
N ILE A 128 -28.90 15.34 -1.71
CA ILE A 128 -29.37 14.44 -0.64
C ILE A 128 -30.34 15.19 0.29
N THR A 129 -30.06 16.46 0.61
CA THR A 129 -30.98 17.30 1.39
C THR A 129 -32.31 17.50 0.65
N MET A 130 -32.29 17.69 -0.67
CA MET A 130 -33.51 17.80 -1.48
C MET A 130 -34.30 16.49 -1.54
N ILE A 131 -33.62 15.33 -1.66
CA ILE A 131 -34.27 14.02 -1.56
C ILE A 131 -34.89 13.83 -0.18
N PHE A 132 -34.18 14.22 0.88
CA PHE A 132 -34.66 14.14 2.25
C PHE A 132 -35.93 14.98 2.43
N ILE A 133 -35.93 16.22 1.94
CA ILE A 133 -37.10 17.11 1.94
C ILE A 133 -38.23 16.49 1.11
N ALA A 134 -37.97 15.97 -0.08
CA ALA A 134 -38.99 15.36 -0.94
C ALA A 134 -39.62 14.11 -0.31
N ILE A 135 -38.82 13.22 0.28
CA ILE A 135 -39.32 12.03 1.00
C ILE A 135 -40.16 12.44 2.21
N PHE A 136 -39.70 13.46 2.96
CA PHE A 136 -40.40 13.98 4.14
C PHE A 136 -41.73 14.64 3.78
N LEU A 137 -41.80 15.33 2.63
CA LEU A 137 -43.02 15.95 2.12
C LEU A 137 -44.02 14.93 1.52
N ILE A 138 -43.53 13.86 0.89
CA ILE A 138 -44.37 12.85 0.22
C ILE A 138 -44.91 11.81 1.21
N TYR A 139 -44.17 11.50 2.28
CA TYR A 139 -44.58 10.56 3.33
C TYR A 139 -44.84 11.30 4.65
N PRO A 140 -46.03 11.92 4.83
CA PRO A 140 -46.38 12.53 6.11
C PRO A 140 -46.44 11.44 7.20
N PHE A 141 -45.45 11.45 8.08
CA PHE A 141 -45.47 10.84 9.42
C PHE A 141 -46.04 9.42 9.54
N LYS A 142 -45.32 8.43 8.99
CA LYS A 142 -45.08 7.19 9.74
C LYS A 142 -43.58 6.99 9.79
N PHE A 143 -42.98 7.19 10.97
CA PHE A 143 -41.58 6.89 11.23
C PHE A 143 -41.33 5.41 10.96
N THR A 144 -40.99 5.08 9.72
CA THR A 144 -40.63 3.73 9.35
C THR A 144 -39.17 3.50 9.76
N PRO A 145 -38.77 2.27 10.15
CA PRO A 145 -37.38 1.93 10.40
C PRO A 145 -36.42 2.37 9.29
N PHE A 146 -36.94 2.54 8.07
CA PHE A 146 -36.22 3.02 6.90
C PHE A 146 -35.72 4.47 7.04
N THR A 147 -36.52 5.41 7.57
CA THR A 147 -36.08 6.80 7.74
C THR A 147 -34.96 6.92 8.77
N LEU A 148 -35.02 6.12 9.83
CA LEU A 148 -33.96 6.04 10.84
C LEU A 148 -32.65 5.49 10.25
N ILE A 149 -32.73 4.36 9.53
CA ILE A 149 -31.57 3.76 8.85
C ILE A 149 -30.94 4.78 7.88
N PHE A 150 -31.76 5.44 7.05
CA PHE A 150 -31.29 6.43 6.10
C PHE A 150 -30.61 7.63 6.79
N SER A 151 -31.18 8.12 7.89
CA SER A 151 -30.62 9.23 8.67
C SER A 151 -29.26 8.86 9.30
N ILE A 152 -29.09 7.62 9.76
CA ILE A 152 -27.81 7.10 10.26
C ILE A 152 -26.77 7.06 9.13
N PHE A 153 -27.13 6.54 7.95
CA PHE A 153 -26.23 6.53 6.79
C PHE A 153 -25.84 7.94 6.36
N PHE A 154 -26.79 8.88 6.37
CA PHE A 154 -26.54 10.27 6.02
C PHE A 154 -25.61 10.96 7.03
N GLY A 155 -25.86 10.79 8.33
CA GLY A 155 -24.99 11.28 9.39
C GLY A 155 -23.58 10.70 9.28
N TRP A 156 -23.46 9.40 9.02
CA TRP A 156 -22.17 8.74 8.80
C TRP A 156 -21.42 9.31 7.58
N PHE A 157 -22.14 9.57 6.49
CA PHE A 157 -21.58 10.20 5.30
C PHE A 157 -21.05 11.60 5.63
N ILE A 158 -21.86 12.48 6.22
CA ILE A 158 -21.44 13.82 6.66
C ILE A 158 -20.20 13.75 7.55
N ALA A 159 -20.16 12.82 8.50
CA ALA A 159 -19.00 12.64 9.38
C ALA A 159 -17.72 12.29 8.61
N ILE A 160 -17.80 11.41 7.60
CA ILE A 160 -16.67 11.10 6.71
C ILE A 160 -16.22 12.38 5.97
N PHE A 161 -17.14 13.20 5.45
CA PHE A 161 -16.76 14.45 4.77
C PHE A 161 -16.12 15.46 5.71
N LEU A 162 -16.67 15.63 6.92
CA LEU A 162 -16.10 16.54 7.90
C LEU A 162 -14.68 16.09 8.29
N GLN A 163 -14.50 14.79 8.52
CA GLN A 163 -13.19 14.20 8.77
C GLN A 163 -12.22 14.47 7.61
N LEU A 164 -12.68 14.30 6.36
CA LEU A 164 -11.88 14.60 5.17
C LEU A 164 -11.50 16.07 5.11
N PHE A 165 -12.45 16.97 5.35
CA PHE A 165 -12.22 18.40 5.29
C PHE A 165 -11.20 18.86 6.33
N ILE A 166 -11.35 18.42 7.58
CA ILE A 166 -10.42 18.73 8.68
C ILE A 166 -9.02 18.20 8.34
N LYS A 167 -8.92 16.94 7.94
CA LYS A 167 -7.63 16.31 7.65
C LYS A 167 -7.00 16.85 6.37
N TYR A 168 -7.79 17.16 5.36
CA TYR A 168 -7.35 17.80 4.11
C TYR A 168 -6.74 19.17 4.35
N ASN A 169 -7.37 20.00 5.19
CA ASN A 169 -6.81 21.30 5.54
C ASN A 169 -5.43 21.15 6.21
N SER A 170 -5.22 20.08 6.97
CA SER A 170 -3.89 19.72 7.46
C SER A 170 -2.96 19.30 6.32
N LEU A 171 -3.36 18.34 5.46
CA LEU A 171 -2.54 17.85 4.35
C LEU A 171 -2.13 18.94 3.36
N LYS A 172 -3.02 19.89 3.04
CA LYS A 172 -2.73 21.00 2.12
C LYS A 172 -1.65 21.94 2.67
N ARG A 173 -1.46 22.00 4.00
CA ARG A 173 -0.34 22.74 4.61
C ARG A 173 1.01 22.07 4.29
N TRP A 174 1.03 20.74 4.14
CA TRP A 174 2.25 19.96 3.86
C TRP A 174 2.49 19.74 2.36
N ALA A 175 1.42 19.62 1.57
CA ALA A 175 1.44 19.40 0.14
C ALA A 175 0.47 20.38 -0.55
N THR A 176 0.95 21.58 -0.86
CA THR A 176 0.15 22.71 -1.36
C THR A 176 -0.61 22.40 -2.66
N GLU A 177 -0.10 21.47 -3.46
CA GLU A 177 -0.64 21.08 -4.76
C GLU A 177 -1.44 19.75 -4.71
N PHE A 178 -1.69 19.24 -3.51
CA PHE A 178 -2.52 18.08 -3.25
C PHE A 178 -3.97 18.33 -3.67
N LYS A 179 -4.57 17.37 -4.39
CA LYS A 179 -5.97 17.43 -4.82
C LYS A 179 -6.75 16.30 -4.17
N VAL A 180 -7.88 16.62 -3.51
CA VAL A 180 -8.76 15.60 -2.88
C VAL A 180 -9.21 14.55 -3.88
N SER A 181 -9.49 14.94 -5.13
CA SER A 181 -9.90 14.01 -6.19
C SER A 181 -8.86 12.90 -6.45
N ASP A 182 -7.58 13.14 -6.17
CA ASP A 182 -6.53 12.13 -6.34
C ASP A 182 -6.61 10.98 -5.33
N THR A 183 -7.32 11.20 -4.22
CA THR A 183 -7.66 10.14 -3.25
C THR A 183 -8.47 9.03 -3.94
N PHE A 184 -9.38 9.41 -4.83
CA PHE A 184 -10.29 8.47 -5.50
C PHE A 184 -9.69 7.88 -6.78
N LEU A 185 -8.52 8.36 -7.22
CA LEU A 185 -7.84 7.75 -8.34
C LEU A 185 -7.43 6.32 -8.01
N LEU A 186 -7.69 5.42 -8.94
CA LEU A 186 -7.31 4.03 -8.82
C LEU A 186 -5.78 3.87 -8.75
N SER A 187 -5.06 4.67 -9.55
CA SER A 187 -3.62 4.63 -9.70
C SER A 187 -3.06 6.05 -9.75
N LEU A 188 -2.10 6.38 -8.89
CA LEU A 188 -1.47 7.70 -8.92
C LEU A 188 -0.32 7.73 -9.95
N PRO A 189 -0.17 8.80 -10.74
CA PRO A 189 1.04 9.03 -11.52
C PRO A 189 2.26 9.19 -10.60
N VAL A 190 3.43 8.70 -11.01
CA VAL A 190 4.68 8.82 -10.23
C VAL A 190 5.02 10.27 -9.90
N GLU A 191 4.73 11.19 -10.83
CA GLU A 191 4.88 12.64 -10.61
C GLU A 191 4.19 13.11 -9.32
N LYS A 192 2.95 12.66 -9.11
CA LYS A 192 2.14 13.03 -7.96
C LYS A 192 2.59 12.29 -6.70
N ILE A 193 3.05 11.05 -6.81
CA ILE A 193 3.64 10.32 -5.67
C ILE A 193 4.84 11.10 -5.12
N LEU A 194 5.76 11.51 -6.00
CA LEU A 194 6.97 12.25 -5.63
C LEU A 194 6.64 13.64 -5.07
N LYS A 195 5.61 14.28 -5.62
CA LYS A 195 5.16 15.61 -5.24
C LYS A 195 4.43 15.63 -3.90
N TYR A 196 3.51 14.69 -3.69
CA TYR A 196 2.68 14.63 -2.49
C TYR A 196 3.40 14.00 -1.32
N LYS A 197 4.43 13.18 -1.58
CA LYS A 197 5.12 12.41 -0.54
C LYS A 197 4.14 11.57 0.29
N LEU A 198 3.06 11.11 -0.35
CA LEU A 198 1.97 10.34 0.24
C LEU A 198 1.63 9.19 -0.69
N SER A 199 1.57 7.97 -0.17
CA SER A 199 1.33 6.82 -1.03
C SER A 199 0.78 5.59 -0.28
N VAL A 200 0.10 4.70 -1.01
CA VAL A 200 -0.31 3.37 -0.54
C VAL A 200 0.52 2.27 -1.23
N CYS A 201 0.38 1.00 -0.82
CA CYS A 201 1.22 -0.11 -1.32
C CYS A 201 1.35 -0.17 -2.85
N ARG A 202 0.26 0.03 -3.59
CA ARG A 202 0.26 0.08 -5.06
C ARG A 202 1.05 1.24 -5.68
N ASP A 203 1.07 2.38 -5.00
CA ASP A 203 1.81 3.55 -5.43
C ASP A 203 3.30 3.34 -5.18
N TYR A 204 3.67 2.82 -3.99
CA TYR A 204 5.04 2.38 -3.70
C TYR A 204 5.53 1.38 -4.73
N ALA A 205 4.76 0.33 -5.00
CA ALA A 205 5.12 -0.68 -5.98
C ALA A 205 5.33 -0.06 -7.38
N LYS A 206 4.43 0.81 -7.83
CA LYS A 206 4.60 1.53 -9.10
C LYS A 206 5.89 2.35 -9.13
N LEU A 207 6.12 3.16 -8.09
CA LEU A 207 7.31 4.01 -8.00
C LEU A 207 8.58 3.16 -8.00
N THR A 208 8.62 2.09 -7.20
CA THR A 208 9.74 1.15 -7.15
C THR A 208 9.99 0.54 -8.53
N ALA A 209 8.95 0.06 -9.22
CA ALA A 209 9.08 -0.47 -10.57
C ALA A 209 9.62 0.57 -11.56
N ALA A 210 9.14 1.82 -11.50
CA ALA A 210 9.64 2.91 -12.34
C ALA A 210 11.12 3.26 -12.07
N LEU A 211 11.55 3.23 -10.80
CA LEU A 211 12.95 3.41 -10.42
C LEU A 211 13.83 2.27 -10.94
N LEU A 212 13.39 1.02 -10.73
CA LEU A 212 14.11 -0.18 -11.17
C LEU A 212 14.23 -0.26 -12.70
N LEU A 213 13.21 0.17 -13.45
CA LEU A 213 13.28 0.23 -14.92
C LEU A 213 14.35 1.22 -15.42
N ASN A 214 14.63 2.29 -14.67
CA ASN A 214 15.70 3.23 -15.01
C ASN A 214 17.09 2.70 -14.58
N LEU A 215 17.16 2.00 -13.44
CA LEU A 215 18.42 1.55 -12.83
C LEU A 215 18.92 0.21 -13.40
N PHE A 216 18.00 -0.70 -13.72
CA PHE A 216 18.24 -2.07 -14.12
C PHE A 216 17.41 -2.45 -15.35
N PRO A 217 17.59 -1.77 -16.50
CA PRO A 217 16.70 -1.89 -17.66
C PRO A 217 16.68 -3.28 -18.31
N LYS A 218 17.67 -4.14 -18.02
CA LYS A 218 17.79 -5.51 -18.55
C LYS A 218 17.29 -6.58 -17.58
N ASN A 219 17.04 -6.23 -16.33
CA ASN A 219 16.66 -7.19 -15.30
C ASN A 219 15.15 -7.39 -15.28
N ARG A 220 14.74 -8.58 -14.86
CA ARG A 220 13.33 -8.94 -14.75
C ARG A 220 12.76 -8.30 -13.49
N ILE A 221 11.63 -7.61 -13.65
CA ILE A 221 10.92 -6.94 -12.56
C ILE A 221 9.61 -7.68 -12.35
N PHE A 222 9.29 -7.96 -11.08
CA PHE A 222 8.09 -8.66 -10.68
C PHE A 222 7.24 -7.81 -9.73
N PHE A 223 5.95 -8.09 -9.72
CA PHE A 223 5.04 -7.68 -8.66
C PHE A 223 4.59 -8.91 -7.87
N PHE A 224 4.58 -8.77 -6.55
CA PHE A 224 4.12 -9.79 -5.61
C PHE A 224 2.87 -9.28 -4.93
N THR A 225 1.77 -10.02 -4.99
CA THR A 225 0.48 -9.50 -4.53
C THR A 225 -0.43 -10.57 -3.93
N PHE A 226 -1.18 -10.13 -2.92
CA PHE A 226 -2.30 -10.82 -2.31
C PHE A 226 -3.38 -9.78 -1.97
N VAL A 227 -4.51 -10.22 -1.41
CA VAL A 227 -5.62 -9.31 -1.10
C VAL A 227 -5.15 -8.21 -0.14
N GLY A 228 -5.25 -6.95 -0.59
CA GLY A 228 -4.89 -5.76 0.19
C GLY A 228 -3.42 -5.36 0.14
N HIS A 229 -2.55 -6.05 -0.62
CA HIS A 229 -1.13 -5.71 -0.67
C HIS A 229 -0.45 -5.99 -2.02
N VAL A 230 0.57 -5.20 -2.32
CA VAL A 230 1.46 -5.40 -3.47
C VAL A 230 2.84 -4.84 -3.17
N ALA A 231 3.87 -5.59 -3.55
CA ALA A 231 5.27 -5.20 -3.50
C ALA A 231 5.93 -5.40 -4.86
N THR A 232 7.05 -4.74 -5.10
CA THR A 232 7.86 -4.91 -6.32
C THR A 232 9.10 -5.71 -5.98
N GLY A 233 9.55 -6.56 -6.88
CA GLY A 233 10.86 -7.19 -6.76
C GLY A 233 11.63 -7.20 -8.07
N ILE A 234 12.92 -7.52 -7.97
CA ILE A 234 13.85 -7.57 -9.09
C ILE A 234 14.63 -8.89 -9.05
N GLU A 235 14.89 -9.47 -10.22
CA GLU A 235 15.80 -10.60 -10.38
C GLU A 235 17.22 -10.11 -10.65
N LEU A 236 18.15 -10.46 -9.76
CA LEU A 236 19.58 -10.22 -9.90
C LEU A 236 20.30 -11.55 -9.64
N ASN A 237 21.19 -11.96 -10.56
CA ASN A 237 22.01 -13.17 -10.43
C ASN A 237 21.19 -14.44 -10.10
N GLY A 238 20.01 -14.59 -10.71
CA GLY A 238 19.12 -15.74 -10.49
C GLY A 238 18.35 -15.73 -9.16
N LYS A 239 18.55 -14.70 -8.31
CA LYS A 239 17.81 -14.51 -7.05
C LYS A 239 16.80 -13.38 -7.20
N THR A 240 15.64 -13.52 -6.55
CA THR A 240 14.61 -12.47 -6.53
C THR A 240 14.61 -11.72 -5.19
N TYR A 241 14.72 -10.39 -5.26
CA TYR A 241 14.74 -9.49 -4.12
C TYR A 241 13.46 -8.65 -4.10
N ILE A 242 12.71 -8.67 -3.00
CA ILE A 242 11.46 -7.94 -2.83
C ILE A 242 11.71 -6.64 -2.08
N LEU A 243 11.23 -5.54 -2.67
CA LEU A 243 11.26 -4.17 -2.17
C LEU A 243 9.84 -3.75 -1.78
N ASP A 244 9.56 -3.75 -0.47
CA ASP A 244 8.22 -3.53 0.08
C ASP A 244 8.18 -2.35 1.07
N GLN A 245 8.29 -1.14 0.54
CA GLN A 245 8.16 0.17 1.21
C GLN A 245 9.25 0.51 2.24
N LYS A 246 9.71 -0.48 3.01
CA LYS A 246 10.67 -0.33 4.11
C LYS A 246 11.69 -1.47 4.09
N LEU A 247 12.85 -1.18 4.65
CA LEU A 247 13.87 -2.19 4.92
C LEU A 247 13.35 -3.23 5.94
N PRO A 248 13.90 -4.46 5.92
CA PRO A 248 14.95 -4.95 5.01
C PRO A 248 14.41 -5.42 3.65
N ILE A 249 15.29 -5.48 2.65
CA ILE A 249 15.11 -6.22 1.40
C ILE A 249 15.17 -7.71 1.72
N VAL A 250 14.25 -8.46 1.14
CA VAL A 250 14.06 -9.88 1.49
C VAL A 250 13.80 -10.75 0.27
N ASN A 251 14.01 -12.05 0.41
CA ASN A 251 13.58 -13.03 -0.60
C ASN A 251 12.06 -13.30 -0.49
N GLU A 252 11.54 -14.12 -1.41
CA GLU A 252 10.12 -14.47 -1.50
C GLU A 252 9.56 -15.17 -0.24
N GLN A 253 10.32 -16.09 0.35
CA GLN A 253 9.89 -16.86 1.53
C GLN A 253 9.84 -15.99 2.79
N THR A 254 10.86 -15.17 2.98
CA THR A 254 10.94 -14.20 4.07
C THR A 254 9.83 -13.18 4.00
N TRP A 255 9.50 -12.70 2.80
CA TRP A 255 8.40 -11.76 2.59
C TRP A 255 7.03 -12.38 2.90
N LEU A 256 6.80 -13.64 2.50
CA LEU A 256 5.58 -14.35 2.90
C LEU A 256 5.48 -14.54 4.43
N ASN A 257 6.61 -14.80 5.09
CA ASN A 257 6.68 -14.91 6.53
C ASN A 257 6.40 -13.57 7.24
N SER A 258 6.94 -12.45 6.75
CA SER A 258 6.72 -11.14 7.35
C SER A 258 5.27 -10.68 7.30
N TRP A 259 4.56 -11.04 6.23
CA TRP A 259 3.13 -10.78 6.08
C TRP A 259 2.22 -11.87 6.64
N ASN A 260 2.82 -12.96 7.18
CA ASN A 260 2.12 -14.17 7.62
C ASN A 260 1.10 -14.66 6.56
N LYS A 261 1.56 -14.80 5.31
CA LYS A 261 0.75 -15.29 4.18
C LYS A 261 1.28 -16.64 3.69
N ASP A 262 0.35 -17.53 3.35
CA ASP A 262 0.70 -18.86 2.82
C ASP A 262 1.08 -18.80 1.34
N LYS A 263 0.57 -17.82 0.60
CA LYS A 263 0.88 -17.66 -0.81
C LYS A 263 0.67 -16.24 -1.31
N ALA A 264 1.32 -15.93 -2.41
CA ALA A 264 1.10 -14.71 -3.18
C ALA A 264 1.22 -14.98 -4.68
N THR A 265 0.59 -14.14 -5.48
CA THR A 265 0.75 -14.19 -6.93
C THR A 265 1.98 -13.39 -7.35
N LYS A 266 2.80 -14.00 -8.21
CA LYS A 266 3.96 -13.38 -8.86
C LYS A 266 3.58 -12.99 -10.28
N LEU A 267 3.73 -11.71 -10.60
CA LEU A 267 3.45 -11.14 -11.91
C LEU A 267 4.73 -10.55 -12.50
N GLU A 268 4.98 -10.77 -13.79
CA GLU A 268 6.13 -10.21 -14.49
C GLU A 268 5.75 -8.93 -15.24
N LEU A 269 6.56 -7.88 -15.05
CA LEU A 269 6.48 -6.64 -15.80
C LEU A 269 7.27 -6.77 -17.10
N LYS A 270 6.58 -6.67 -18.23
CA LYS A 270 7.15 -6.71 -19.57
C LYS A 270 7.04 -5.36 -20.24
N ARG A 271 8.07 -4.97 -20.99
CA ARG A 271 8.03 -3.81 -21.88
C ARG A 271 7.80 -4.31 -23.30
N ASN A 272 6.71 -3.88 -23.92
CA ASN A 272 6.41 -4.16 -25.33
C ASN A 272 6.32 -2.82 -26.08
N ARG A 273 7.33 -2.56 -26.93
CA ARG A 273 7.51 -1.26 -27.62
C ARG A 273 7.52 -0.10 -26.61
N ASN A 274 6.44 0.66 -26.56
CA ASN A 274 6.26 1.86 -25.71
C ASN A 274 5.20 1.65 -24.62
N LYS A 275 4.86 0.40 -24.30
CA LYS A 275 3.86 0.08 -23.30
C LYS A 275 4.37 -0.98 -22.33
N PHE A 276 4.08 -0.76 -21.06
CA PHE A 276 4.32 -1.73 -20.01
C PHE A 276 3.08 -2.58 -19.79
N GLU A 277 3.29 -3.89 -19.70
CA GLU A 277 2.24 -4.88 -19.48
C GLU A 277 2.65 -5.83 -18.38
N VAL A 278 1.67 -6.29 -17.60
CA VAL A 278 1.90 -7.20 -16.50
C VAL A 278 1.24 -8.54 -16.80
N SER A 279 2.06 -9.58 -16.87
CA SER A 279 1.63 -10.95 -17.15
C SER A 279 1.75 -11.82 -15.91
N TYR A 280 0.87 -12.81 -15.78
CA TYR A 280 0.97 -13.78 -14.69
C TYR A 280 2.22 -14.64 -14.91
N PHE A 281 3.06 -14.76 -13.87
CA PHE A 281 4.26 -15.58 -13.91
C PHE A 281 4.09 -16.87 -13.10
N GLY A 282 3.46 -16.80 -11.93
CA GLY A 282 3.22 -17.95 -11.09
C GLY A 282 2.61 -17.59 -9.73
N GLU A 283 2.51 -18.59 -8.85
CA GLU A 283 2.27 -18.38 -7.42
C GLU A 283 3.54 -18.74 -6.64
N ILE A 284 3.85 -17.96 -5.61
CA ILE A 284 4.84 -18.32 -4.60
C ILE A 284 4.10 -18.87 -3.39
N ILE A 285 4.61 -19.97 -2.82
CA ILE A 285 4.00 -20.68 -1.70
C ILE A 285 5.01 -20.69 -0.55
N ARG A 286 4.53 -20.37 0.65
CA ARG A 286 5.32 -20.37 1.88
C ARG A 286 5.68 -21.81 2.23
N GLN A 287 6.98 -22.08 2.36
CA GLN A 287 7.49 -23.41 2.69
C GLN A 287 7.48 -23.66 4.20
N GLU A 288 7.89 -22.68 4.99
CA GLU A 288 7.97 -22.79 6.44
C GLU A 288 7.35 -21.56 7.09
N LYS A 289 6.53 -21.78 8.12
CA LYS A 289 5.91 -20.72 8.91
C LYS A 289 6.81 -20.39 10.08
N MET A 290 7.41 -19.19 10.04
CA MET A 290 8.24 -18.69 11.12
C MET A 290 7.75 -17.34 11.61
N LYS A 291 7.91 -17.09 12.91
CA LYS A 291 7.57 -15.81 13.53
C LYS A 291 8.79 -14.90 13.48
N LEU A 292 8.65 -13.74 12.87
CA LEU A 292 9.68 -12.70 12.95
C LEU A 292 9.63 -12.02 14.32
N GLU A 293 10.75 -11.97 15.02
CA GLU A 293 10.87 -11.20 16.25
C GLU A 293 10.97 -9.71 15.92
N THR A 294 10.11 -8.90 16.55
CA THR A 294 10.23 -7.45 16.50
C THR A 294 11.30 -6.97 17.49
N PRO A 295 12.22 -6.09 17.09
CA PRO A 295 13.34 -5.64 17.93
C PRO A 295 12.97 -4.66 19.05
N LYS A 296 11.73 -4.67 19.54
CA LYS A 296 11.23 -3.75 20.59
C LYS A 296 12.04 -3.79 21.90
N GLN A 297 12.80 -4.86 22.12
CA GLN A 297 13.64 -5.02 23.31
C GLN A 297 15.09 -4.58 23.11
N LEU A 298 15.53 -4.39 21.86
CA LEU A 298 16.93 -4.07 21.54
C LEU A 298 17.40 -2.79 22.23
N VAL A 299 16.58 -1.73 22.19
CA VAL A 299 16.89 -0.43 22.80
C VAL A 299 17.09 -0.57 24.31
N LYS A 300 16.22 -1.32 24.98
CA LYS A 300 16.32 -1.56 26.44
C LYS A 300 17.59 -2.32 26.82
N VAL A 301 17.97 -3.31 26.01
CA VAL A 301 19.21 -4.07 26.21
C VAL A 301 20.43 -3.15 26.06
N LEU A 302 20.43 -2.28 25.05
CA LEU A 302 21.51 -1.32 24.82
C LEU A 302 21.61 -0.26 25.93
N GLU A 303 20.49 0.27 26.41
CA GLU A 303 20.45 1.22 27.52
C GLU A 303 21.08 0.65 28.79
N LYS A 304 20.75 -0.61 29.10
CA LYS A 304 21.31 -1.31 30.25
C LYS A 304 22.82 -1.49 30.10
N ALA A 305 23.26 -2.01 28.96
CA ALA A 305 24.67 -2.25 28.67
C ALA A 305 25.52 -0.96 28.75
N ILE A 306 25.00 0.16 28.24
CA ILE A 306 25.69 1.46 28.33
C ILE A 306 25.80 1.96 29.77
N LYS A 307 24.76 1.76 30.60
CA LYS A 307 24.81 2.11 32.03
C LYS A 307 25.80 1.24 32.79
N GLU A 308 25.95 -0.02 32.38
CA GLU A 308 26.87 -0.99 32.98
C GLU A 308 28.32 -0.86 32.43
N GLY A 309 28.55 0.04 31.46
CA GLY A 309 29.87 0.27 30.88
C GLY A 309 30.36 -0.87 29.99
N GLU A 310 29.45 -1.66 29.41
CA GLU A 310 29.80 -2.75 28.50
C GLU A 310 30.40 -2.21 27.20
N LYS A 311 31.39 -2.94 26.65
CA LYS A 311 32.06 -2.59 25.39
C LYS A 311 31.40 -3.20 24.16
N GLU A 312 30.68 -4.29 24.33
CA GLU A 312 30.02 -5.03 23.25
C GLU A 312 28.70 -5.61 23.76
N VAL A 313 27.65 -5.43 22.97
CA VAL A 313 26.34 -6.06 23.19
C VAL A 313 26.07 -7.05 22.08
N ILE A 314 25.65 -8.25 22.46
CA ILE A 314 25.24 -9.29 21.54
C ILE A 314 23.74 -9.51 21.69
N TYR A 315 22.98 -9.02 20.72
CA TYR A 315 21.54 -9.24 20.68
C TYR A 315 21.21 -10.44 19.79
N VAL A 316 20.57 -11.44 20.37
CA VAL A 316 20.20 -12.69 19.69
C VAL A 316 18.83 -12.53 19.04
N LEU A 317 18.79 -12.70 17.73
CA LEU A 317 17.58 -12.73 16.93
C LEU A 317 17.25 -14.20 16.64
N LYS A 318 16.32 -14.75 17.42
CA LYS A 318 16.07 -16.20 17.43
C LYS A 318 15.51 -16.68 16.10
N ASP A 319 16.04 -17.80 15.61
CA ASP A 319 15.65 -18.50 14.37
C ASP A 319 15.73 -17.64 13.08
N GLN A 320 16.24 -16.41 13.15
CA GLN A 320 16.25 -15.49 12.01
C GLN A 320 17.23 -15.94 10.90
N ALA A 321 18.22 -16.80 11.20
CA ALA A 321 19.16 -17.27 10.19
C ALA A 321 18.58 -18.36 9.28
N LYS A 322 17.39 -18.88 9.59
CA LYS A 322 16.59 -19.72 8.70
C LYS A 322 15.88 -18.91 7.62
N ILE A 323 15.63 -17.63 7.89
CA ILE A 323 14.80 -16.76 7.07
C ILE A 323 15.69 -15.84 6.23
N TYR A 324 16.72 -15.26 6.82
CA TYR A 324 17.64 -14.39 6.10
C TYR A 324 18.86 -15.18 5.64
N ASP A 325 19.14 -15.12 4.33
CA ASP A 325 20.35 -15.70 3.76
C ASP A 325 21.56 -14.86 4.18
N THR A 326 22.35 -15.36 5.12
CA THR A 326 23.51 -14.65 5.65
C THR A 326 24.69 -14.59 4.69
N ASN A 327 24.63 -15.34 3.60
CA ASN A 327 25.64 -15.31 2.53
C ASN A 327 25.23 -14.35 1.41
N ASP A 328 24.03 -13.75 1.49
CA ASP A 328 23.54 -12.78 0.52
C ASP A 328 23.84 -11.35 0.98
N GLU A 329 24.80 -10.71 0.31
CA GLU A 329 25.27 -9.36 0.63
C GLU A 329 24.12 -8.34 0.63
N ILE A 330 23.18 -8.45 -0.32
CA ILE A 330 22.04 -7.51 -0.43
C ILE A 330 21.17 -7.60 0.82
N ILE A 331 20.86 -8.82 1.28
CA ILE A 331 20.01 -9.06 2.44
C ILE A 331 20.73 -8.64 3.73
N ILE A 332 22.00 -9.02 3.90
CA ILE A 332 22.78 -8.68 5.10
C ILE A 332 22.99 -7.18 5.23
N GLU A 333 23.38 -6.50 4.15
CA GLU A 333 23.53 -5.04 4.18
C GLU A 333 22.20 -4.35 4.49
N SER A 334 21.10 -4.85 3.91
CA SER A 334 19.76 -4.31 4.15
C SER A 334 19.30 -4.48 5.60
N LEU A 335 19.59 -5.63 6.21
CA LEU A 335 19.34 -5.86 7.63
C LEU A 335 20.17 -4.93 8.51
N LEU A 336 21.46 -4.76 8.21
CA LEU A 336 22.32 -3.84 8.96
C LEU A 336 21.76 -2.42 8.91
N ARG A 337 21.40 -1.92 7.73
CA ARG A 337 20.77 -0.61 7.54
C ARG A 337 19.44 -0.49 8.27
N TYR A 338 18.61 -1.54 8.26
CA TYR A 338 17.36 -1.58 9.03
C TYR A 338 17.61 -1.36 10.53
N TYR A 339 18.53 -2.12 11.13
CA TYR A 339 18.85 -1.98 12.56
C TYR A 339 19.53 -0.64 12.87
N THR A 340 20.41 -0.16 12.00
CA THR A 340 21.01 1.17 12.14
C THR A 340 19.93 2.26 12.16
N SER A 341 18.99 2.24 11.21
CA SER A 341 17.90 3.22 11.14
C SER A 341 16.97 3.13 12.34
N LEU A 342 16.65 1.90 12.80
CA LEU A 342 15.84 1.69 14.01
C LEU A 342 16.51 2.32 15.24
N LEU A 343 17.79 2.04 15.45
CA LEU A 343 18.54 2.58 16.58
C LEU A 343 18.70 4.10 16.50
N GLN A 344 18.90 4.67 15.31
CA GLN A 344 18.94 6.13 15.16
C GLN A 344 17.63 6.80 15.58
N LYS A 345 16.48 6.17 15.28
CA LYS A 345 15.15 6.71 15.61
C LYS A 345 14.77 6.53 17.07
N GLU A 346 15.04 5.36 17.64
CA GLU A 346 14.58 5.03 18.99
C GLU A 346 15.63 5.34 20.07
N PHE A 347 16.91 5.48 19.68
CA PHE A 347 18.03 5.71 20.59
C PHE A 347 18.70 7.09 20.37
N THR A 348 17.87 8.10 20.11
CA THR A 348 18.30 9.49 19.85
C THR A 348 19.12 10.05 21.01
N GLY A 349 20.31 10.60 20.71
CA GLY A 349 21.24 11.18 21.69
C GLY A 349 22.34 10.23 22.17
N ASN A 350 22.06 8.93 22.25
CA ASN A 350 23.06 7.91 22.61
C ASN A 350 23.57 7.11 21.39
N PHE A 351 22.99 7.28 20.19
CA PHE A 351 23.47 6.62 18.98
C PHE A 351 24.97 6.88 18.70
N SER A 352 25.50 8.05 19.09
CA SER A 352 26.93 8.38 18.98
C SER A 352 27.84 7.46 19.80
N LYS A 353 27.31 6.79 20.82
CA LYS A 353 28.01 5.77 21.63
C LYS A 353 28.13 4.44 20.91
N ILE A 354 27.41 4.23 19.81
CA ILE A 354 27.53 3.03 18.99
C ILE A 354 28.67 3.24 17.99
N LYS A 355 29.70 2.39 18.08
CA LYS A 355 30.86 2.43 17.18
C LYS A 355 30.61 1.65 15.90
N ARG A 356 30.03 0.46 16.00
CA ARG A 356 29.86 -0.46 14.87
C ARG A 356 28.72 -1.45 15.14
N LEU A 357 28.00 -1.81 14.07
CA LEU A 357 27.08 -2.94 14.07
C LEU A 357 27.61 -4.02 13.12
N ASN A 358 27.39 -5.28 13.47
CA ASN A 358 27.65 -6.42 12.60
C ASN A 358 26.61 -7.52 12.83
N ILE A 359 26.29 -8.29 11.80
CA ILE A 359 25.41 -9.45 11.88
C ILE A 359 26.24 -10.70 11.58
N THR A 360 26.16 -11.68 12.47
CA THR A 360 26.83 -12.98 12.30
C THR A 360 25.84 -14.11 12.55
N LYS A 361 26.05 -15.26 11.91
CA LYS A 361 25.21 -16.45 12.12
C LYS A 361 25.77 -17.30 13.25
N LYS A 362 24.90 -17.78 14.15
CA LYS A 362 25.25 -18.81 15.14
C LYS A 362 24.14 -19.86 15.17
N GLY A 363 24.38 -21.01 14.54
CA GLY A 363 23.34 -22.03 14.37
C GLY A 363 22.17 -21.49 13.55
N ASN A 364 20.97 -21.51 14.15
CA ASN A 364 19.75 -20.96 13.54
C ASN A 364 19.50 -19.48 13.87
N ASP A 365 20.31 -18.89 14.74
CA ASP A 365 20.12 -17.52 15.21
C ASP A 365 21.01 -16.52 14.45
N LEU A 366 20.52 -15.29 14.33
CA LEU A 366 21.36 -14.16 13.96
C LEU A 366 21.82 -13.41 15.21
N MET A 367 23.10 -13.11 15.25
CA MET A 367 23.75 -12.39 16.33
C MET A 367 24.04 -10.98 15.85
N LEU A 368 23.25 -10.02 16.32
CA LEU A 368 23.50 -8.60 16.10
C LEU A 368 24.52 -8.13 17.15
N ARG A 369 25.77 -7.98 16.72
CA ARG A 369 26.87 -7.49 17.55
C ARG A 369 26.97 -5.97 17.43
N ILE A 370 26.93 -5.30 18.57
CA ILE A 370 26.95 -3.84 18.67
C ILE A 370 28.13 -3.45 19.54
N SER A 371 29.16 -2.86 18.92
CA SER A 371 30.32 -2.34 19.63
C SER A 371 30.00 -0.94 20.15
N LEU A 372 30.22 -0.70 21.44
CA LEU A 372 30.03 0.57 22.11
C LEU A 372 31.37 1.33 22.22
N ARG A 373 31.30 2.66 22.33
CA ARG A 373 32.46 3.56 22.48
C ARG A 373 32.93 3.68 23.91
#